data_AF-A0AA46I5Q9-F1
#
_entry.id   AF-A0AA46I5Q9-F1
#
_cell.length_a   1.000
_cell.length_b   1.000
_cell.length_c   1.000
_cell.angle_alpha   90.00
_cell.angle_beta   90.00
_cell.angle_gamma   90.00
#
_symmetry.space_group_name_H-M   'P 1'
#
loop_
_entity.id
_entity.type
_entity.pdbx_description
1 polymer ?
#
loop_
_entity_poly.entity_id
_entity_poly.type
_entity_poly.pdbx_seq_one_letter_code
_entity_poly.pdbx_strand_id
1 'polypeptide(L)'
;MKRSLNIIFIISILLLIISCNKDLTVTPIDKNVDSIELNLIDNAYNENESLISDIENGNLASNLNETDKREVLTYLKDISKYYRQIIINKKVEVDLLNEIANKQTLAQSKFNSSSTEYTKLNTIITYTSNAKKEIEPPIITLTEVNTGFSDTLGSDDFTQTGWLTEITKGNINWSYNSKYTAPSISAYKSSDAENETYLISPVLNVTAKSYVTLNIQADYYKHSGLSVLISEDFNGYVSKANWTDITNSIQLPSTRETVDTTIDLDNYLGKKIVIAFKYNGNANNSETTTYAIKNFKFIKKPITITLNSNYTESLGDDNFTCRGWYSIITKGTRAWEGNAKYKNTSISAYNSSDAENESYLISPIFDVTVKSYVTLKIQAAYYKHSGLSVLISEDFNGDISKANWTDITSSIQLPTNSETVDTTIDLDNYLGKKIVIAFKYNGNATNNETTTYRLSDFNINLK
;
A
#
# COMPACT_ATOMS: atom_id res chain seq x y z
N MET A 1 29.32 -58.56 -37.49
CA MET A 1 28.12 -59.03 -36.77
C MET A 1 28.21 -58.47 -35.34
N LYS A 2 27.13 -57.86 -34.82
CA LYS A 2 27.05 -56.90 -33.66
C LYS A 2 27.32 -55.42 -34.00
N ARG A 3 26.39 -54.80 -34.73
CA ARG A 3 26.03 -53.37 -34.68
C ARG A 3 24.74 -53.16 -35.48
N SER A 4 23.62 -53.70 -35.00
CA SER A 4 22.31 -53.52 -35.65
C SER A 4 21.12 -53.67 -34.69
N LEU A 5 21.30 -53.43 -33.38
CA LEU A 5 20.22 -53.59 -32.39
C LEU A 5 19.97 -52.37 -31.48
N ASN A 6 20.61 -51.21 -31.74
CA ASN A 6 20.41 -49.97 -30.96
C ASN A 6 19.75 -48.81 -31.74
N ILE A 7 19.22 -49.07 -32.94
CA ILE A 7 18.51 -48.06 -33.74
C ILE A 7 16.98 -48.25 -33.69
N ILE A 8 16.50 -49.44 -33.29
CA ILE A 8 15.06 -49.76 -33.29
C ILE A 8 14.36 -49.30 -31.99
N PHE A 9 15.09 -49.08 -30.89
CA PHE A 9 14.48 -48.63 -29.62
C PHE A 9 14.36 -47.10 -29.48
N ILE A 10 15.07 -46.32 -30.31
CA ILE A 10 14.96 -44.84 -30.31
C ILE A 10 13.92 -44.35 -31.32
N ILE A 11 13.57 -45.16 -32.33
CA ILE A 11 12.53 -44.82 -33.32
C ILE A 11 11.11 -45.10 -32.79
N SER A 12 10.93 -45.98 -31.81
CA SER A 12 9.61 -46.27 -31.21
C SER A 12 9.13 -45.24 -30.17
N ILE A 13 10.00 -44.35 -29.68
CA ILE A 13 9.59 -43.21 -28.82
C ILE A 13 9.35 -41.94 -29.67
N LEU A 14 9.90 -41.87 -30.90
CA LEU A 14 9.72 -40.74 -31.80
C LEU A 14 8.49 -40.85 -32.72
N LEU A 15 7.86 -42.04 -32.83
CA LEU A 15 6.62 -42.23 -33.60
C LEU A 15 5.32 -42.23 -32.78
N LEU A 16 5.38 -42.12 -31.44
CA LEU A 16 4.18 -41.97 -30.60
C LEU A 16 3.77 -40.50 -30.33
N ILE A 17 4.56 -39.53 -30.83
CA ILE A 17 4.27 -38.08 -30.68
C ILE A 17 3.71 -37.46 -31.98
N ILE A 18 3.59 -38.22 -33.08
CA ILE A 18 3.15 -37.68 -34.40
C ILE A 18 1.77 -38.21 -34.85
N SER A 19 1.02 -38.94 -34.02
CA SER A 19 -0.24 -39.57 -34.47
C SER A 19 -1.40 -39.49 -33.47
N CYS A 20 -1.67 -38.32 -32.89
CA CYS A 20 -3.02 -38.02 -32.39
C CYS A 20 -3.23 -36.51 -32.22
N ASN A 21 -3.55 -35.82 -33.33
CA ASN A 21 -4.40 -34.63 -33.31
C ASN A 21 -4.83 -34.31 -34.75
N LYS A 22 -5.79 -35.11 -35.23
CA LYS A 22 -6.72 -34.66 -36.27
C LYS A 22 -8.09 -34.64 -35.59
N ASP A 23 -8.53 -33.43 -35.28
CA ASP A 23 -9.81 -32.86 -35.71
C ASP A 23 -10.12 -31.66 -34.82
N LEU A 24 -9.44 -30.55 -35.10
CA LEU A 24 -9.99 -29.22 -34.86
C LEU A 24 -9.94 -28.53 -36.21
N THR A 25 -11.10 -28.52 -36.87
CA THR A 25 -11.42 -27.56 -37.90
C THR A 25 -11.14 -26.18 -37.35
N VAL A 26 -10.01 -25.59 -37.75
CA VAL A 26 -9.73 -24.18 -37.55
C VAL A 26 -10.70 -23.44 -38.46
N THR A 27 -11.85 -23.07 -37.90
CA THR A 27 -12.62 -21.93 -38.35
C THR A 27 -11.65 -20.74 -38.48
N PRO A 28 -11.77 -19.88 -39.50
CA PRO A 28 -10.91 -18.71 -39.60
C PRO A 28 -11.13 -17.86 -38.35
N ILE A 29 -10.17 -17.86 -37.43
CA ILE A 29 -10.20 -16.98 -36.27
C ILE A 29 -9.94 -15.57 -36.79
N ASP A 30 -10.83 -14.69 -36.37
CA ASP A 30 -11.03 -13.31 -36.77
C ASP A 30 -9.77 -12.52 -37.16
N LYS A 31 -9.91 -11.76 -38.25
CA LYS A 31 -9.05 -10.62 -38.51
C LYS A 31 -9.32 -9.56 -37.44
N ASN A 32 -8.24 -9.00 -36.89
CA ASN A 32 -8.15 -7.72 -36.18
C ASN A 32 -8.82 -7.63 -34.80
N VAL A 33 -7.99 -7.71 -33.74
CA VAL A 33 -7.56 -6.51 -33.00
C VAL A 33 -6.14 -6.80 -32.47
N ASP A 34 -5.08 -6.48 -33.22
CA ASP A 34 -3.76 -6.40 -32.60
C ASP A 34 -3.79 -5.23 -31.60
N SER A 35 -3.47 -5.50 -30.35
CA SER A 35 -3.50 -4.49 -29.31
C SER A 35 -2.53 -3.35 -29.64
N ILE A 36 -2.85 -2.12 -29.24
CA ILE A 36 -2.13 -0.90 -29.65
C ILE A 36 -0.63 -1.03 -29.33
N GLU A 37 -0.32 -1.60 -28.17
CA GLU A 37 1.05 -1.87 -27.73
C GLU A 37 1.80 -2.85 -28.64
N LEU A 38 1.14 -3.89 -29.18
CA LEU A 38 1.79 -4.85 -30.09
C LEU A 38 2.11 -4.18 -31.44
N ASN A 39 1.20 -3.36 -31.97
CA ASN A 39 1.46 -2.58 -33.19
C ASN A 39 2.64 -1.61 -33.02
N LEU A 40 2.76 -0.98 -31.85
CA LEU A 40 3.89 -0.10 -31.55
C LEU A 40 5.21 -0.87 -31.46
N ILE A 41 5.21 -2.08 -30.88
CA ILE A 41 6.39 -2.96 -30.83
C ILE A 41 6.79 -3.46 -32.21
N ASP A 42 5.83 -3.82 -33.08
CA ASP A 42 6.13 -4.22 -34.46
C ASP A 42 6.78 -3.08 -35.25
N ASN A 43 6.30 -1.85 -35.09
CA ASN A 43 6.92 -0.67 -35.70
C ASN A 43 8.35 -0.44 -35.17
N ALA A 44 8.54 -0.53 -33.85
CA ALA A 44 9.86 -0.40 -33.24
C ALA A 44 10.84 -1.48 -33.73
N TYR A 45 10.37 -2.72 -33.88
CA TYR A 45 11.16 -3.84 -34.37
C TYR A 45 11.63 -3.62 -35.82
N ASN A 46 10.71 -3.25 -36.71
CA ASN A 46 11.03 -3.04 -38.13
C ASN A 46 12.03 -1.90 -38.33
N GLU A 47 11.87 -0.78 -37.61
CA GLU A 47 12.83 0.33 -37.65
C GLU A 47 14.20 -0.07 -37.07
N ASN A 48 14.23 -0.91 -36.03
CA ASN A 48 15.47 -1.41 -35.44
C ASN A 48 16.24 -2.34 -36.40
N GLU A 49 15.55 -3.27 -37.09
CA GLU A 49 16.18 -4.12 -38.11
C GLU A 49 16.70 -3.30 -39.31
N SER A 50 15.96 -2.26 -39.71
CA SER A 50 16.38 -1.30 -40.75
C SER A 50 17.68 -0.58 -40.34
N LEU A 51 17.74 -0.07 -39.11
CA LEU A 51 18.95 0.58 -38.57
C LEU A 51 20.14 -0.38 -38.49
N ILE A 52 19.94 -1.63 -38.06
CA ILE A 52 20.99 -2.67 -38.06
C ILE A 52 21.53 -2.86 -39.48
N SER A 53 20.64 -3.04 -40.45
CA SER A 53 21.03 -3.29 -41.85
C SER A 53 21.83 -2.12 -42.43
N ASP A 54 21.43 -0.87 -42.17
CA ASP A 54 22.16 0.31 -42.63
C ASP A 54 23.57 0.41 -42.03
N ILE A 55 23.73 0.08 -40.76
CA ILE A 55 25.04 0.10 -40.09
C ILE A 55 25.93 -1.04 -40.60
N GLU A 56 25.40 -2.24 -40.78
CA GLU A 56 26.15 -3.41 -41.29
C GLU A 56 26.62 -3.20 -42.74
N ASN A 57 25.76 -2.62 -43.58
CA ASN A 57 26.08 -2.31 -44.97
C ASN A 57 26.99 -1.07 -45.13
N GLY A 58 27.28 -0.35 -44.03
CA GLY A 58 28.11 0.84 -44.04
C GLY A 58 27.43 2.09 -44.61
N ASN A 59 26.10 2.06 -44.75
CA ASN A 59 25.29 3.23 -45.16
C ASN A 59 25.22 4.27 -44.04
N LEU A 60 25.33 3.82 -42.78
CA LEU A 60 25.33 4.63 -41.58
C LEU A 60 26.49 4.25 -40.66
N ALA A 61 26.73 5.09 -39.66
CA ALA A 61 27.75 4.98 -38.62
C ALA A 61 29.20 4.94 -39.14
N SER A 62 29.46 5.51 -40.33
CA SER A 62 30.79 5.60 -40.93
C SER A 62 31.80 6.38 -40.07
N ASN A 63 31.30 7.23 -39.18
CA ASN A 63 32.11 8.06 -38.28
C ASN A 63 32.41 7.39 -36.93
N LEU A 64 31.83 6.22 -36.64
CA LEU A 64 32.17 5.45 -35.44
C LEU A 64 33.46 4.67 -35.67
N ASN A 65 34.24 4.48 -34.61
CA ASN A 65 35.31 3.49 -34.65
C ASN A 65 34.72 2.06 -34.63
N GLU A 66 35.51 1.08 -35.09
CA GLU A 66 35.07 -0.32 -35.21
C GLU A 66 34.60 -0.94 -33.89
N THR A 67 35.18 -0.51 -32.77
CA THR A 67 34.77 -0.99 -31.43
C THR A 67 33.37 -0.51 -31.08
N ASP A 68 33.11 0.80 -31.21
CA ASP A 68 31.81 1.41 -30.93
C ASP A 68 30.75 0.88 -31.90
N LYS A 69 31.09 0.71 -33.18
CA LYS A 69 30.20 0.12 -34.19
C LYS A 69 29.77 -1.30 -33.79
N ARG A 70 30.70 -2.12 -33.33
CA ARG A 70 30.42 -3.49 -32.85
C ARG A 70 29.57 -3.49 -31.57
N GLU A 71 29.84 -2.59 -30.64
CA GLU A 71 29.03 -2.45 -29.41
C GLU A 71 27.59 -2.05 -29.72
N VAL A 72 27.39 -1.03 -30.57
CA VAL A 72 26.07 -0.60 -31.04
C VAL A 72 25.31 -1.75 -31.70
N LEU A 73 25.94 -2.46 -32.64
CA LEU A 73 25.31 -3.61 -33.30
C LEU A 73 24.94 -4.73 -32.31
N THR A 74 25.73 -4.92 -31.26
CA THR A 74 25.42 -5.89 -30.20
C THR A 74 24.14 -5.47 -29.46
N TYR A 75 24.05 -4.21 -29.04
CA TYR A 75 22.86 -3.70 -28.35
C TYR A 75 21.60 -3.75 -29.22
N LEU A 76 21.69 -3.33 -30.49
CA LEU A 76 20.56 -3.35 -31.41
C LEU A 76 20.07 -4.78 -31.70
N LYS A 77 20.98 -5.75 -31.84
CA LYS A 77 20.62 -7.17 -32.05
C LYS A 77 19.94 -7.79 -30.83
N ASP A 78 20.40 -7.43 -29.62
CA ASP A 78 19.73 -7.83 -28.38
C ASP A 78 18.32 -7.24 -28.30
N ILE A 79 18.15 -5.95 -28.63
CA ILE A 79 16.84 -5.29 -28.71
C ILE A 79 15.92 -6.05 -29.68
N SER A 80 16.39 -6.39 -30.88
CA SER A 80 15.63 -7.18 -31.85
C SER A 80 15.22 -8.57 -31.35
N LYS A 81 16.03 -9.19 -30.50
CA LYS A 81 15.69 -10.47 -29.86
C LYS A 81 14.52 -10.29 -28.89
N TYR A 82 14.56 -9.23 -28.07
CA TYR A 82 13.50 -8.93 -27.12
C TYR A 82 12.18 -8.54 -27.80
N TYR A 83 12.21 -7.70 -28.83
CA TYR A 83 10.99 -7.42 -29.60
C TYR A 83 10.39 -8.69 -30.21
N ARG A 84 11.21 -9.55 -30.82
CA ARG A 84 10.73 -10.84 -31.35
C ARG A 84 10.07 -11.70 -30.28
N GLN A 85 10.63 -11.73 -29.06
CA GLN A 85 10.03 -12.44 -27.94
C GLN A 85 8.64 -11.89 -27.60
N ILE A 86 8.49 -10.56 -27.54
CA ILE A 86 7.19 -9.89 -27.29
C ILE A 86 6.17 -10.26 -28.37
N ILE A 87 6.56 -10.15 -29.65
CA ILE A 87 5.71 -10.38 -30.81
C ILE A 87 5.24 -11.83 -30.87
N ILE A 88 6.17 -12.79 -30.71
CA ILE A 88 5.86 -14.23 -30.72
C ILE A 88 4.92 -14.60 -29.58
N ASN A 89 5.19 -14.09 -28.38
CA ASN A 89 4.39 -14.40 -27.21
C ASN A 89 3.08 -13.61 -27.15
N LYS A 90 2.89 -12.63 -28.05
CA LYS A 90 1.78 -11.66 -28.05
C LYS A 90 1.56 -11.03 -26.68
N LYS A 91 2.65 -10.75 -25.96
CA LYS A 91 2.62 -10.28 -24.57
C LYS A 91 3.72 -9.27 -24.35
N VAL A 92 3.34 -8.05 -24.01
CA VAL A 92 4.28 -6.97 -23.67
C VAL A 92 4.43 -6.93 -22.15
N GLU A 93 5.67 -7.03 -21.67
CA GLU A 93 6.01 -7.02 -20.23
C GLU A 93 6.92 -5.83 -19.91
N VAL A 94 6.62 -5.11 -18.83
CA VAL A 94 7.34 -3.88 -18.43
C VAL A 94 8.83 -4.13 -18.21
N ASP A 95 9.20 -5.26 -17.58
CA ASP A 95 10.61 -5.61 -17.33
C ASP A 95 11.41 -5.77 -18.62
N LEU A 96 10.80 -6.40 -19.63
CA LEU A 96 11.43 -6.58 -20.93
C LEU A 96 11.57 -5.24 -21.68
N LEU A 97 10.60 -4.35 -21.56
CA LEU A 97 10.70 -2.98 -22.09
C LEU A 97 11.78 -2.16 -21.36
N ASN A 98 11.99 -2.37 -20.06
CA ASN A 98 13.07 -1.75 -19.31
C ASN A 98 14.45 -2.23 -19.78
N GLU A 99 14.60 -3.53 -20.05
CA GLU A 99 15.83 -4.08 -20.65
C GLU A 99 16.10 -3.49 -22.04
N ILE A 100 15.07 -3.37 -22.88
CA ILE A 100 15.16 -2.72 -24.19
C ILE A 100 15.58 -1.26 -24.03
N ALA A 101 14.92 -0.49 -23.17
CA ALA A 101 15.23 0.92 -22.94
C ALA A 101 16.68 1.14 -22.49
N ASN A 102 17.18 0.31 -21.57
CA ASN A 102 18.57 0.37 -21.12
C ASN A 102 19.55 0.18 -22.30
N LYS A 103 19.29 -0.80 -23.17
CA LYS A 103 20.13 -1.05 -24.36
C LYS A 103 20.00 0.05 -25.40
N GLN A 104 18.83 0.65 -25.55
CA GLN A 104 18.63 1.81 -26.42
C GLN A 104 19.46 3.00 -25.95
N THR A 105 19.49 3.29 -24.65
CA THR A 105 20.35 4.34 -24.08
C THR A 105 21.83 4.05 -24.32
N LEU A 106 22.27 2.80 -24.12
CA LEU A 106 23.65 2.40 -24.36
C LEU A 106 24.05 2.57 -25.84
N ALA A 107 23.21 2.13 -26.77
CA ALA A 107 23.43 2.33 -28.21
C ALA A 107 23.43 3.82 -28.58
N GLN A 108 22.47 4.58 -28.05
CA GLN A 108 22.31 6.01 -28.32
C GLN A 108 23.52 6.83 -27.85
N SER A 109 24.12 6.46 -26.70
CA SER A 109 25.29 7.15 -26.14
C SER A 109 26.52 7.16 -27.07
N LYS A 110 26.54 6.27 -28.06
CA LYS A 110 27.63 6.15 -29.04
C LYS A 110 27.42 7.05 -30.27
N PHE A 111 26.21 7.52 -30.52
CA PHE A 111 25.90 8.38 -31.67
C PHE A 111 26.00 9.86 -31.31
N ASN A 112 26.40 10.68 -32.30
CA ASN A 112 26.31 12.13 -32.17
C ASN A 112 24.82 12.54 -32.22
N SER A 113 24.38 13.43 -31.33
CA SER A 113 22.97 13.86 -31.25
C SER A 113 22.41 14.48 -32.53
N SER A 114 23.27 14.97 -33.44
CA SER A 114 22.89 15.51 -34.76
C SER A 114 22.87 14.46 -35.87
N SER A 115 23.21 13.21 -35.59
CA SER A 115 23.36 12.17 -36.61
C SER A 115 22.03 11.52 -37.02
N THR A 116 22.01 10.94 -38.23
CA THR A 116 20.85 10.22 -38.75
C THR A 116 20.53 8.97 -37.90
N GLU A 117 21.56 8.29 -37.40
CA GLU A 117 21.44 7.13 -36.51
C GLU A 117 20.77 7.51 -35.20
N TYR A 118 21.19 8.63 -34.60
CA TYR A 118 20.58 9.14 -33.37
C TYR A 118 19.10 9.47 -33.59
N THR A 119 18.76 10.06 -34.73
CA THR A 119 17.36 10.37 -35.11
C THR A 119 16.53 9.11 -35.28
N LYS A 120 17.02 8.11 -36.03
CA LYS A 120 16.34 6.80 -36.21
C LYS A 120 16.15 6.09 -34.86
N LEU A 121 17.18 6.09 -34.01
CA LEU A 121 17.11 5.47 -32.71
C LEU A 121 16.10 6.17 -31.78
N ASN A 122 15.96 7.51 -31.87
CA ASN A 122 14.89 8.23 -31.17
C ASN A 122 13.49 7.81 -31.62
N THR A 123 13.29 7.56 -32.91
CA THR A 123 12.01 7.05 -33.42
C THR A 123 11.70 5.67 -32.82
N ILE A 124 12.68 4.77 -32.78
CA ILE A 124 12.55 3.44 -32.15
C ILE A 124 12.23 3.57 -30.65
N ILE A 125 12.96 4.43 -29.93
CA ILE A 125 12.72 4.72 -28.50
C ILE A 125 11.31 5.25 -28.29
N THR A 126 10.81 6.11 -29.18
CA THR A 126 9.47 6.68 -29.10
C THR A 126 8.39 5.61 -29.22
N TYR A 127 8.51 4.70 -30.20
CA TYR A 127 7.58 3.57 -30.31
C TYR A 127 7.61 2.69 -29.07
N THR A 128 8.80 2.38 -28.56
CA THR A 128 8.99 1.57 -27.35
C THR A 128 8.36 2.22 -26.12
N SER A 129 8.58 3.53 -25.96
CA SER A 129 8.07 4.32 -24.84
C SER A 129 6.55 4.45 -24.91
N ASN A 130 5.99 4.59 -26.11
CA ASN A 130 4.53 4.59 -26.29
C ASN A 130 3.93 3.21 -25.99
N ALA A 131 4.55 2.12 -26.46
CA ALA A 131 4.10 0.77 -26.13
C ALA A 131 4.14 0.52 -24.61
N LYS A 132 5.20 1.00 -23.97
CA LYS A 132 5.35 1.00 -22.52
C LYS A 132 4.22 1.78 -21.84
N LYS A 133 3.89 2.97 -22.31
CA LYS A 133 2.80 3.80 -21.78
C LYS A 133 1.41 3.15 -21.92
N GLU A 134 1.16 2.35 -22.95
CA GLU A 134 -0.12 1.64 -23.12
C GLU A 134 -0.29 0.47 -22.12
N ILE A 135 0.82 -0.09 -21.62
CA ILE A 135 0.79 -1.19 -20.64
C ILE A 135 1.10 -0.75 -19.21
N GLU A 136 1.86 0.33 -19.06
CA GLU A 136 2.05 1.00 -17.78
C GLU A 136 0.75 1.70 -17.42
N PRO A 137 0.32 1.61 -16.16
CA PRO A 137 -0.83 2.37 -15.74
C PRO A 137 -0.59 3.85 -16.02
N PRO A 138 -1.60 4.60 -16.51
CA PRO A 138 -1.49 6.04 -16.53
C PRO A 138 -1.06 6.48 -15.13
N ILE A 139 -0.19 7.49 -15.06
CA ILE A 139 0.06 8.18 -13.79
C ILE A 139 -1.23 8.94 -13.47
N ILE A 140 -2.26 8.21 -13.04
CA ILE A 140 -3.33 8.75 -12.24
C ILE A 140 -2.62 9.03 -10.92
N THR A 141 -2.40 10.31 -10.63
CA THR A 141 -2.18 10.72 -9.25
C THR A 141 -3.44 10.36 -8.49
N LEU A 142 -3.48 9.12 -8.00
CA LEU A 142 -4.49 8.65 -7.08
C LEU A 142 -4.30 9.53 -5.84
N THR A 143 -5.32 10.33 -5.52
CA THR A 143 -5.30 11.15 -4.32
C THR A 143 -5.25 10.20 -3.12
N GLU A 144 -4.07 10.02 -2.55
CA GLU A 144 -3.89 9.17 -1.38
C GLU A 144 -4.51 9.86 -0.17
N VAL A 145 -5.44 9.18 0.48
CA VAL A 145 -6.03 9.71 1.70
C VAL A 145 -5.43 9.02 2.92
N ASN A 146 -4.63 9.78 3.66
CA ASN A 146 -3.85 9.29 4.81
C ASN A 146 -4.49 9.60 6.18
N THR A 147 -5.50 10.49 6.21
CA THR A 147 -6.28 10.89 7.39
C THR A 147 -7.74 10.52 7.18
N GLY A 148 -8.56 10.45 8.25
CA GLY A 148 -9.99 10.14 8.10
C GLY A 148 -10.61 10.98 6.98
N PHE A 149 -11.06 10.32 5.91
CA PHE A 149 -11.63 10.97 4.74
C PHE A 149 -13.11 11.18 5.00
N SER A 150 -13.57 12.43 5.05
CA SER A 150 -14.99 12.75 5.05
C SER A 150 -15.33 13.50 3.78
N ASP A 151 -15.54 12.76 2.70
CA ASP A 151 -16.07 13.36 1.49
C ASP A 151 -17.59 13.33 1.55
N THR A 152 -18.19 14.48 1.26
CA THR A 152 -19.61 14.50 0.96
C THR A 152 -19.67 14.41 -0.56
N LEU A 153 -19.96 13.22 -1.08
CA LEU A 153 -20.10 12.94 -2.51
C LEU A 153 -21.17 13.87 -3.12
N GLY A 154 -20.82 15.11 -3.43
CA GLY A 154 -21.77 16.22 -3.51
C GLY A 154 -21.42 17.34 -4.50
N SER A 155 -20.37 17.18 -5.31
CA SER A 155 -20.05 18.12 -6.40
C SER A 155 -20.30 17.51 -7.78
N ASP A 156 -20.51 18.38 -8.76
CA ASP A 156 -20.76 18.02 -10.17
C ASP A 156 -19.53 17.38 -10.87
N ASP A 157 -18.40 17.24 -10.17
CA ASP A 157 -17.14 16.74 -10.72
C ASP A 157 -16.49 15.71 -9.78
N PHE A 158 -16.79 14.43 -10.02
CA PHE A 158 -16.24 13.26 -9.31
C PHE A 158 -14.71 13.17 -9.38
N THR A 159 -14.11 13.77 -10.42
CA THR A 159 -12.67 13.66 -10.66
C THR A 159 -11.86 14.51 -9.68
N GLN A 160 -12.44 15.59 -9.16
CA GLN A 160 -11.79 16.44 -8.16
C GLN A 160 -11.60 15.76 -6.80
N THR A 161 -12.40 14.73 -6.49
CA THR A 161 -12.30 13.99 -5.22
C THR A 161 -11.53 12.67 -5.34
N GLY A 162 -11.02 12.34 -6.53
CA GLY A 162 -10.24 11.12 -6.80
C GLY A 162 -11.06 9.87 -7.07
N TRP A 163 -12.38 10.00 -7.26
CA TRP A 163 -13.25 8.89 -7.68
C TRP A 163 -13.15 8.67 -9.18
N LEU A 164 -13.22 7.40 -9.59
CA LEU A 164 -13.18 6.98 -10.99
C LEU A 164 -14.48 6.28 -11.37
N THR A 165 -14.80 6.31 -12.65
CA THR A 165 -15.89 5.53 -13.22
C THR A 165 -15.43 4.82 -14.47
N GLU A 166 -15.90 3.60 -14.70
CA GLU A 166 -15.58 2.83 -15.90
C GLU A 166 -16.83 2.10 -16.39
N ILE A 167 -17.15 2.27 -17.68
CA ILE A 167 -18.20 1.52 -18.37
C ILE A 167 -17.53 0.31 -19.00
N THR A 168 -17.96 -0.90 -18.64
CA THR A 168 -17.46 -2.14 -19.25
C THR A 168 -18.50 -2.77 -20.19
N LYS A 169 -19.78 -2.40 -20.03
CA LYS A 169 -20.87 -2.79 -20.93
C LYS A 169 -21.98 -1.74 -20.98
N GLY A 170 -22.55 -1.53 -22.16
CA GLY A 170 -23.63 -0.55 -22.38
C GLY A 170 -23.13 0.89 -22.41
N ASN A 171 -24.01 1.85 -22.12
CA ASN A 171 -23.72 3.28 -22.28
C ASN A 171 -24.08 4.15 -21.07
N ILE A 172 -24.56 3.57 -19.97
CA ILE A 172 -24.82 4.31 -18.74
C ILE A 172 -23.55 4.37 -17.88
N ASN A 173 -23.41 5.44 -17.13
CA ASN A 173 -22.32 5.62 -16.19
C ASN A 173 -22.82 6.26 -14.89
N TRP A 174 -22.08 6.06 -13.82
CA TRP A 174 -22.35 6.73 -12.55
C TRP A 174 -22.22 8.24 -12.73
N SER A 175 -23.22 8.99 -12.26
CA SER A 175 -23.24 10.45 -12.38
C SER A 175 -23.90 11.11 -11.19
N TYR A 176 -23.63 12.40 -11.00
CA TYR A 176 -24.18 13.14 -9.87
C TYR A 176 -25.66 13.38 -10.12
N ASN A 177 -26.45 13.24 -9.08
CA ASN A 177 -27.88 13.44 -9.15
C ASN A 177 -28.35 14.29 -7.98
N SER A 178 -28.80 15.49 -8.30
CA SER A 178 -29.26 16.48 -7.32
C SER A 178 -30.45 16.03 -6.48
N LYS A 179 -31.29 15.10 -6.97
CA LYS A 179 -32.37 14.48 -6.17
C LYS A 179 -31.79 13.67 -5.01
N TYR A 180 -30.72 12.94 -5.27
CA TYR A 180 -30.08 12.08 -4.27
C TYR A 180 -28.94 12.79 -3.53
N THR A 181 -28.50 13.94 -4.04
CA THR A 181 -27.30 14.68 -3.63
C THR A 181 -26.09 13.74 -3.52
N ALA A 182 -25.92 12.90 -4.54
CA ALA A 182 -24.96 11.80 -4.56
C ALA A 182 -24.75 11.25 -5.98
N PRO A 183 -23.63 10.53 -6.23
CA PRO A 183 -23.52 9.64 -7.38
C PRO A 183 -24.65 8.61 -7.36
N SER A 184 -25.30 8.47 -8.51
CA SER A 184 -26.36 7.51 -8.71
C SER A 184 -26.25 6.83 -10.07
N ILE A 185 -26.88 5.67 -10.19
CA ILE A 185 -26.92 4.88 -11.42
C ILE A 185 -28.27 4.20 -11.56
N SER A 186 -28.74 4.03 -12.80
CA SER A 186 -29.90 3.21 -13.15
C SER A 186 -29.89 2.88 -14.64
N ALA A 187 -30.22 1.63 -14.99
CA ALA A 187 -30.51 1.24 -16.37
C ALA A 187 -31.91 1.68 -16.86
N TYR A 188 -32.68 2.43 -16.06
CA TYR A 188 -33.99 2.92 -16.47
C TYR A 188 -33.87 3.80 -17.71
N LYS A 189 -34.51 3.37 -18.81
CA LYS A 189 -34.43 3.99 -20.14
C LYS A 189 -33.04 3.96 -20.77
N SER A 190 -32.14 3.08 -20.34
CA SER A 190 -30.95 2.78 -21.13
C SER A 190 -31.37 2.27 -22.52
N SER A 191 -30.64 2.69 -23.55
CA SER A 191 -30.82 2.14 -24.91
C SER A 191 -30.17 0.77 -25.07
N ASP A 192 -29.27 0.40 -24.15
CA ASP A 192 -28.59 -0.88 -24.15
C ASP A 192 -29.31 -1.88 -23.25
N ALA A 193 -29.45 -3.11 -23.75
CA ALA A 193 -30.12 -4.18 -23.03
C ALA A 193 -29.39 -4.50 -21.72
N GLU A 194 -28.06 -4.64 -21.75
CA GLU A 194 -27.24 -4.96 -20.58
C GLU A 194 -26.26 -3.82 -20.30
N ASN A 195 -26.12 -3.46 -19.04
CA ASN A 195 -25.29 -2.36 -18.59
C ASN A 195 -24.43 -2.82 -17.42
N GLU A 196 -23.12 -2.62 -17.52
CA GLU A 196 -22.13 -2.89 -16.48
C GLU A 196 -21.22 -1.68 -16.32
N THR A 197 -21.23 -1.07 -15.12
CA THR A 197 -20.42 0.11 -14.82
C THR A 197 -19.95 0.12 -13.37
N TYR A 198 -18.76 0.68 -13.14
CA TYR A 198 -18.08 0.73 -11.86
C TYR A 198 -17.97 2.17 -11.38
N LEU A 199 -18.26 2.41 -10.10
CA LEU A 199 -17.83 3.59 -9.37
C LEU A 199 -16.71 3.16 -8.41
N ILE A 200 -15.53 3.74 -8.53
CA ILE A 200 -14.32 3.29 -7.86
C ILE A 200 -13.82 4.40 -6.96
N SER A 201 -13.56 4.07 -5.69
CA SER A 201 -13.06 5.01 -4.70
C SER A 201 -11.64 5.50 -5.02
N PRO A 202 -11.20 6.61 -4.40
CA PRO A 202 -9.78 6.89 -4.25
C PRO A 202 -9.04 5.72 -3.58
N VAL A 203 -7.71 5.72 -3.69
CA VAL A 203 -6.88 4.74 -3.00
C VAL A 203 -6.93 5.00 -1.49
N LEU A 204 -7.35 3.96 -0.77
CA LEU A 204 -7.35 3.92 0.68
C LEU A 204 -6.04 3.29 1.16
N ASN A 205 -5.27 4.05 1.93
CA ASN A 205 -4.05 3.55 2.56
C ASN A 205 -4.37 3.03 3.98
N VAL A 206 -4.49 1.70 4.12
CA VAL A 206 -4.96 1.06 5.36
C VAL A 206 -3.78 0.88 6.32
N THR A 207 -3.28 2.00 6.85
CA THR A 207 -2.11 2.02 7.76
C THR A 207 -2.43 1.63 9.20
N ALA A 208 -3.72 1.57 9.54
CA ALA A 208 -4.23 1.08 10.82
C ALA A 208 -5.49 0.25 10.56
N LYS A 209 -5.92 -0.54 11.57
CA LYS A 209 -7.25 -1.17 11.55
C LYS A 209 -8.30 -0.11 11.23
N SER A 210 -9.17 -0.37 10.26
CA SER A 210 -10.00 0.66 9.64
C SER A 210 -11.31 0.07 9.14
N TYR A 211 -12.26 0.94 8.83
CA TYR A 211 -13.50 0.60 8.17
C TYR A 211 -13.96 1.76 7.30
N VAL A 212 -14.86 1.47 6.38
CA VAL A 212 -15.62 2.49 5.64
C VAL A 212 -17.06 2.48 6.13
N THR A 213 -17.65 3.67 6.32
CA THR A 213 -19.11 3.83 6.47
C THR A 213 -19.68 4.58 5.29
N LEU A 214 -20.89 4.22 4.87
CA LEU A 214 -21.62 4.90 3.81
C LEU A 214 -23.13 4.63 3.94
N ASN A 215 -23.94 5.38 3.22
CA ASN A 215 -25.35 5.03 3.01
C ASN A 215 -25.55 4.60 1.56
N ILE A 216 -26.17 3.44 1.36
CA ILE A 216 -26.56 2.95 0.04
C ILE A 216 -28.08 3.08 -0.03
N GLN A 217 -28.55 3.94 -0.93
CA GLN A 217 -29.97 4.13 -1.16
C GLN A 217 -30.39 3.38 -2.43
N ALA A 218 -31.44 2.56 -2.34
CA ALA A 218 -32.13 2.00 -3.49
C ALA A 218 -33.50 2.68 -3.67
N ASP A 219 -33.74 3.21 -4.86
CA ASP A 219 -35.04 3.74 -5.29
C ASP A 219 -35.51 2.97 -6.53
N TYR A 220 -36.82 2.97 -6.78
CA TYR A 220 -37.42 2.18 -7.86
C TYR A 220 -36.92 0.73 -7.90
N TYR A 221 -36.86 0.07 -6.73
CA TYR A 221 -36.29 -1.26 -6.60
C TYR A 221 -37.01 -2.29 -7.47
N LYS A 222 -36.24 -2.95 -8.35
CA LYS A 222 -36.71 -4.00 -9.27
C LYS A 222 -35.86 -5.27 -9.19
N HIS A 223 -34.58 -5.12 -8.87
CA HIS A 223 -33.63 -6.22 -8.75
C HIS A 223 -32.44 -5.85 -7.85
N SER A 224 -31.68 -6.86 -7.42
CA SER A 224 -30.37 -6.68 -6.79
C SER A 224 -29.28 -6.61 -7.85
N GLY A 225 -28.94 -5.38 -8.26
CA GLY A 225 -27.95 -5.13 -9.33
C GLY A 225 -26.60 -4.61 -8.85
N LEU A 226 -26.41 -4.43 -7.55
CA LEU A 226 -25.21 -3.82 -6.99
C LEU A 226 -24.30 -4.88 -6.37
N SER A 227 -23.04 -4.91 -6.80
CA SER A 227 -21.95 -5.66 -6.16
C SER A 227 -20.92 -4.68 -5.59
N VAL A 228 -20.28 -5.06 -4.49
CA VAL A 228 -19.20 -4.28 -3.88
C VAL A 228 -17.94 -5.12 -3.85
N LEU A 229 -16.87 -4.56 -4.42
CA LEU A 229 -15.61 -5.25 -4.70
C LEU A 229 -14.44 -4.48 -4.07
N ILE A 230 -13.39 -5.20 -3.69
CA ILE A 230 -12.12 -4.62 -3.23
C ILE A 230 -10.98 -5.11 -4.13
N SER A 231 -10.07 -4.22 -4.51
CA SER A 231 -8.84 -4.58 -5.20
C SER A 231 -7.62 -3.97 -4.49
N GLU A 232 -6.56 -4.76 -4.36
CA GLU A 232 -5.27 -4.36 -3.79
C GLU A 232 -4.25 -3.94 -4.87
N ASP A 233 -4.55 -4.24 -6.13
CA ASP A 233 -3.67 -4.07 -7.28
C ASP A 233 -4.28 -3.21 -8.39
N PHE A 234 -5.40 -2.53 -8.09
CA PHE A 234 -6.06 -1.66 -9.04
C PHE A 234 -5.12 -0.56 -9.51
N ASN A 235 -4.86 -0.57 -10.81
CA ASN A 235 -3.90 0.29 -11.47
C ASN A 235 -4.57 1.27 -12.45
N GLY A 236 -5.88 1.49 -12.29
CA GLY A 236 -6.66 2.35 -13.19
C GLY A 236 -7.47 1.60 -14.26
N TYR A 237 -7.34 0.28 -14.37
CA TYR A 237 -8.10 -0.53 -15.33
C TYR A 237 -8.90 -1.63 -14.63
N VAL A 238 -10.24 -1.57 -14.71
CA VAL A 238 -11.11 -2.60 -14.10
C VAL A 238 -10.79 -4.00 -14.64
N SER A 239 -10.49 -4.12 -15.94
CA SER A 239 -10.22 -5.40 -16.62
C SER A 239 -8.90 -6.07 -16.24
N LYS A 240 -7.94 -5.32 -15.68
CA LYS A 240 -6.62 -5.83 -15.28
C LYS A 240 -6.49 -6.05 -13.77
N ALA A 241 -7.39 -5.48 -12.98
CA ALA A 241 -7.36 -5.56 -11.53
C ALA A 241 -7.92 -6.91 -11.04
N ASN A 242 -7.34 -7.42 -9.95
CA ASN A 242 -7.91 -8.54 -9.22
C ASN A 242 -8.94 -8.04 -8.21
N TRP A 243 -10.18 -8.51 -8.35
CA TRP A 243 -11.31 -8.08 -7.51
C TRP A 243 -11.72 -9.18 -6.52
N THR A 244 -11.72 -8.85 -5.24
CA THR A 244 -12.35 -9.63 -4.19
C THR A 244 -13.79 -9.16 -4.02
N ASP A 245 -14.75 -10.04 -4.27
CA ASP A 245 -16.17 -9.75 -4.07
C ASP A 245 -16.54 -9.86 -2.58
N ILE A 246 -17.02 -8.75 -2.01
CA ILE A 246 -17.45 -8.65 -0.61
C ILE A 246 -18.95 -8.38 -0.48
N THR A 247 -19.70 -8.49 -1.57
CA THR A 247 -21.15 -8.16 -1.65
C THR A 247 -21.95 -8.86 -0.55
N ASN A 248 -21.64 -10.14 -0.29
CA ASN A 248 -22.35 -10.94 0.72
C ASN A 248 -21.85 -10.73 2.16
N SER A 249 -20.76 -9.98 2.35
CA SER A 249 -20.16 -9.69 3.65
C SER A 249 -20.63 -8.37 4.25
N ILE A 250 -21.47 -7.62 3.52
CA ILE A 250 -21.96 -6.30 3.89
C ILE A 250 -23.48 -6.21 3.72
N GLN A 251 -24.10 -5.25 4.38
CA GLN A 251 -25.53 -5.00 4.19
C GLN A 251 -25.77 -4.13 2.96
N LEU A 252 -26.66 -4.58 2.08
CA LEU A 252 -27.12 -3.83 0.91
C LEU A 252 -28.65 -3.71 0.94
N PRO A 253 -29.23 -2.67 0.29
CA PRO A 253 -30.67 -2.57 0.14
C PRO A 253 -31.24 -3.79 -0.58
N SER A 254 -32.28 -4.38 0.00
CA SER A 254 -33.03 -5.50 -0.59
C SER A 254 -34.43 -5.09 -1.02
N THR A 255 -34.81 -3.84 -0.71
CA THR A 255 -36.06 -3.23 -1.10
C THR A 255 -35.83 -1.75 -1.47
N ARG A 256 -36.91 -0.97 -1.58
CA ARG A 256 -36.84 0.48 -1.69
C ARG A 256 -36.56 1.10 -0.31
N GLU A 257 -35.28 1.30 -0.02
CA GLU A 257 -34.81 1.76 1.29
C GLU A 257 -33.43 2.43 1.19
N THR A 258 -32.99 3.02 2.31
CA THR A 258 -31.61 3.46 2.51
C THR A 258 -31.01 2.61 3.63
N VAL A 259 -29.85 2.00 3.36
CA VAL A 259 -29.14 1.15 4.30
C VAL A 259 -27.82 1.80 4.69
N ASP A 260 -27.56 1.88 6.00
CA ASP A 260 -26.26 2.24 6.54
C ASP A 260 -25.34 1.03 6.41
N THR A 261 -24.28 1.19 5.63
CA THR A 261 -23.35 0.11 5.30
C THR A 261 -22.00 0.38 5.94
N THR A 262 -21.41 -0.66 6.53
CA THR A 262 -20.04 -0.65 7.03
C THR A 262 -19.23 -1.74 6.35
N ILE A 263 -18.04 -1.38 5.87
CA ILE A 263 -17.09 -2.29 5.23
C ILE A 263 -15.88 -2.40 6.16
N ASP A 264 -15.65 -3.57 6.75
CA ASP A 264 -14.47 -3.81 7.59
C ASP A 264 -13.22 -3.99 6.74
N LEU A 265 -12.16 -3.23 7.05
CA LEU A 265 -10.91 -3.24 6.32
C LEU A 265 -9.74 -3.84 7.13
N ASP A 266 -9.99 -4.45 8.28
CA ASP A 266 -8.94 -5.00 9.14
C ASP A 266 -8.02 -6.02 8.44
N ASN A 267 -8.58 -6.83 7.53
CA ASN A 267 -7.82 -7.81 6.73
C ASN A 267 -6.90 -7.17 5.68
N TYR A 268 -7.03 -5.86 5.47
CA TYR A 268 -6.23 -5.10 4.53
C TYR A 268 -5.17 -4.22 5.23
N LEU A 269 -4.91 -4.44 6.52
CA LEU A 269 -3.87 -3.71 7.27
C LEU A 269 -2.51 -3.79 6.57
N GLY A 270 -1.89 -2.62 6.37
CA GLY A 270 -0.60 -2.46 5.69
C GLY A 270 -0.70 -2.40 4.16
N LYS A 271 -1.91 -2.44 3.59
CA LYS A 271 -2.13 -2.46 2.13
C LYS A 271 -2.75 -1.15 1.64
N LYS A 272 -2.58 -0.89 0.34
CA LYS A 272 -3.33 0.11 -0.41
C LYS A 272 -4.44 -0.60 -1.16
N ILE A 273 -5.66 -0.09 -1.08
CA ILE A 273 -6.82 -0.71 -1.73
C ILE A 273 -7.71 0.33 -2.40
N VAL A 274 -8.57 -0.13 -3.32
CA VAL A 274 -9.76 0.61 -3.76
C VAL A 274 -11.02 -0.19 -3.48
N ILE A 275 -12.14 0.50 -3.32
CA ILE A 275 -13.47 -0.11 -3.21
C ILE A 275 -14.26 0.27 -4.47
N ALA A 276 -14.82 -0.72 -5.16
CA ALA A 276 -15.66 -0.51 -6.34
C ALA A 276 -17.11 -0.90 -6.08
N PHE A 277 -18.02 -0.06 -6.54
CA PHE A 277 -19.46 -0.30 -6.62
C PHE A 277 -19.80 -0.66 -8.06
N LYS A 278 -19.91 -1.96 -8.33
CA LYS A 278 -20.24 -2.50 -9.65
C LYS A 278 -21.76 -2.57 -9.79
N TYR A 279 -22.30 -1.87 -10.77
CA TYR A 279 -23.71 -1.95 -11.15
C TYR A 279 -23.88 -2.87 -12.36
N ASN A 280 -24.80 -3.82 -12.24
CA ASN A 280 -25.33 -4.64 -13.33
C ASN A 280 -26.84 -4.36 -13.46
N GLY A 281 -27.27 -3.91 -14.62
CA GLY A 281 -28.68 -3.67 -14.90
C GLY A 281 -29.05 -4.07 -16.32
N ASN A 282 -30.33 -4.38 -16.51
CA ASN A 282 -30.87 -4.76 -17.82
C ASN A 282 -32.21 -4.07 -18.09
N ALA A 283 -32.24 -3.20 -19.10
CA ALA A 283 -33.42 -2.44 -19.44
C ALA A 283 -34.56 -3.32 -19.98
N ASN A 284 -34.22 -4.37 -20.74
CA ASN A 284 -35.20 -5.30 -21.33
C ASN A 284 -35.83 -6.23 -20.29
N ASN A 285 -35.08 -6.59 -19.26
CA ASN A 285 -35.55 -7.46 -18.17
C ASN A 285 -36.14 -6.66 -16.99
N SER A 286 -36.29 -5.33 -17.12
CA SER A 286 -36.72 -4.44 -16.03
C SER A 286 -35.81 -4.47 -14.79
N GLU A 287 -34.55 -4.86 -14.96
CA GLU A 287 -33.50 -4.84 -13.94
C GLU A 287 -32.92 -3.42 -13.86
N THR A 288 -33.72 -2.49 -13.35
CA THR A 288 -33.43 -1.05 -13.42
C THR A 288 -33.40 -0.35 -12.06
N THR A 289 -33.16 -1.06 -10.96
CA THR A 289 -33.04 -0.43 -9.63
C THR A 289 -32.09 0.77 -9.71
N THR A 290 -32.51 1.89 -9.12
CA THR A 290 -31.67 3.08 -8.98
C THR A 290 -30.89 2.97 -7.68
N TYR A 291 -29.56 2.99 -7.75
CA TYR A 291 -28.71 3.06 -6.57
C TYR A 291 -28.08 4.44 -6.44
N ALA A 292 -27.94 4.93 -5.20
CA ALA A 292 -27.16 6.11 -4.88
C ALA A 292 -26.22 5.84 -3.69
N ILE A 293 -24.96 6.27 -3.81
CA ILE A 293 -23.90 6.05 -2.82
C ILE A 293 -23.62 7.37 -2.09
N LYS A 294 -23.85 7.42 -0.78
CA LYS A 294 -23.76 8.66 0.00
C LYS A 294 -22.83 8.51 1.20
N ASN A 295 -22.33 9.65 1.68
CA ASN A 295 -21.64 9.75 2.97
C ASN A 295 -20.50 8.73 3.13
N PHE A 296 -19.76 8.46 2.06
CA PHE A 296 -18.61 7.57 2.09
C PHE A 296 -17.51 8.17 2.97
N LYS A 297 -17.18 7.48 4.05
CA LYS A 297 -16.16 7.90 5.00
C LYS A 297 -15.20 6.76 5.25
N PHE A 298 -13.91 7.00 5.00
CA PHE A 298 -12.85 6.10 5.41
C PHE A 298 -12.41 6.49 6.82
N ILE A 299 -12.63 5.59 7.77
CA ILE A 299 -12.41 5.83 9.19
C ILE A 299 -11.39 4.81 9.67
N LYS A 300 -10.25 5.31 10.14
CA LYS A 300 -9.36 4.48 10.94
C LYS A 300 -10.11 4.11 12.20
N LYS A 301 -10.21 2.81 12.50
CA LYS A 301 -10.70 2.40 13.82
C LYS A 301 -9.81 3.15 14.81
N PRO A 302 -10.40 3.78 15.84
CA PRO A 302 -9.58 4.12 16.99
C PRO A 302 -8.81 2.86 17.31
N ILE A 303 -7.49 2.97 17.52
CA ILE A 303 -6.70 1.85 18.01
C ILE A 303 -7.40 1.45 19.29
N THR A 304 -8.24 0.42 19.17
CA THR A 304 -8.83 -0.23 20.30
C THR A 304 -7.66 -1.08 20.72
N ILE A 305 -6.82 -0.49 21.57
CA ILE A 305 -6.19 -1.32 22.56
C ILE A 305 -7.41 -1.95 23.24
N THR A 306 -7.73 -3.19 22.87
CA THR A 306 -8.53 -4.05 23.73
C THR A 306 -7.65 -4.27 24.93
N LEU A 307 -7.61 -3.24 25.76
CA LEU A 307 -7.56 -3.40 27.17
C LEU A 307 -8.82 -4.22 27.45
N ASN A 308 -8.71 -5.56 27.53
CA ASN A 308 -9.77 -6.42 28.07
C ASN A 308 -10.45 -5.62 29.17
N SER A 309 -11.77 -5.40 29.08
CA SER A 309 -12.58 -4.75 30.10
C SER A 309 -11.94 -5.01 31.48
N ASN A 310 -11.29 -3.98 32.04
CA ASN A 310 -10.27 -4.01 33.11
C ASN A 310 -8.77 -4.15 32.72
N TYR A 311 -8.17 -3.42 31.75
CA TYR A 311 -6.73 -3.13 31.94
C TYR A 311 -6.58 -1.98 32.93
N THR A 312 -6.67 -2.34 34.20
CA THR A 312 -5.60 -1.95 35.10
C THR A 312 -4.36 -2.70 34.64
N GLU A 313 -3.39 -2.04 34.01
CA GLU A 313 -2.11 -2.72 33.82
C GLU A 313 -1.42 -2.83 35.16
N SER A 314 -1.51 -4.03 35.70
CA SER A 314 -0.48 -4.54 36.54
C SER A 314 0.79 -4.71 35.76
N LEU A 315 1.53 -3.62 35.60
CA LEU A 315 2.95 -3.75 35.40
C LEU A 315 3.47 -4.64 36.55
N GLY A 316 3.99 -5.82 36.22
CA GLY A 316 3.55 -6.98 37.00
C GLY A 316 4.40 -8.22 36.93
N ASP A 317 4.29 -8.88 35.79
CA ASP A 317 4.90 -10.18 35.59
C ASP A 317 6.28 -10.07 34.94
N ASP A 318 7.07 -11.10 35.19
CA ASP A 318 8.47 -11.36 34.83
C ASP A 318 8.82 -11.28 33.33
N ASN A 319 7.93 -10.77 32.48
CA ASN A 319 8.07 -10.69 31.01
C ASN A 319 7.69 -9.31 30.44
N PHE A 320 8.18 -8.24 31.08
CA PHE A 320 8.04 -6.86 30.61
C PHE A 320 8.54 -6.64 29.17
N THR A 321 9.57 -7.40 28.74
CA THR A 321 10.18 -7.38 27.40
C THR A 321 9.31 -8.00 26.29
N CYS A 322 8.19 -8.66 26.61
CA CYS A 322 7.34 -9.32 25.62
C CYS A 322 6.24 -8.43 25.01
N ARG A 323 6.17 -7.12 25.35
CA ARG A 323 5.03 -6.25 25.00
C ARG A 323 5.40 -4.91 24.34
N GLY A 324 6.59 -4.85 23.73
CA GLY A 324 7.04 -3.70 22.93
C GLY A 324 7.65 -2.54 23.72
N TRP A 325 7.68 -2.61 25.05
CA TRP A 325 8.43 -1.68 25.89
C TRP A 325 9.90 -2.10 26.00
N TYR A 326 10.80 -1.12 26.09
CA TYR A 326 12.22 -1.36 26.36
C TYR A 326 12.54 -0.99 27.81
N SER A 327 13.28 -1.87 28.49
CA SER A 327 14.01 -1.51 29.71
C SER A 327 15.51 -1.55 29.39
N ILE A 328 16.15 -0.39 29.41
CA ILE A 328 17.56 -0.25 29.02
C ILE A 328 18.34 0.28 30.22
N ILE A 329 19.42 -0.41 30.58
CA ILE A 329 20.35 0.03 31.63
C ILE A 329 21.52 0.72 30.95
N THR A 330 21.85 1.94 31.38
CA THR A 330 23.01 2.70 30.87
C THR A 330 24.09 2.87 31.95
N LYS A 331 23.74 2.78 33.23
CA LYS A 331 24.69 2.71 34.36
C LYS A 331 24.18 1.78 35.46
N GLY A 332 25.10 1.06 36.11
CA GLY A 332 24.79 0.10 37.17
C GLY A 332 24.07 -1.14 36.64
N THR A 333 23.26 -1.78 37.49
CA THR A 333 22.60 -3.06 37.19
C THR A 333 21.08 -3.04 37.36
N ARG A 334 20.50 -1.94 37.82
CA ARG A 334 19.05 -1.85 38.10
C ARG A 334 18.26 -1.57 36.82
N ALA A 335 17.39 -2.51 36.45
CA ALA A 335 16.39 -2.35 35.40
C ALA A 335 15.04 -1.88 35.98
N TRP A 336 14.16 -1.46 35.09
CA TRP A 336 12.75 -1.33 35.39
C TRP A 336 12.10 -2.70 35.35
N GLU A 337 11.38 -3.06 36.42
CA GLU A 337 10.82 -4.39 36.62
C GLU A 337 9.30 -4.29 36.85
N GLY A 338 8.56 -5.24 36.28
CA GLY A 338 7.14 -5.41 36.60
C GLY A 338 6.95 -5.87 38.05
N ASN A 339 5.88 -5.41 38.71
CA ASN A 339 5.55 -5.81 40.07
C ASN A 339 4.10 -6.30 40.22
N ALA A 340 3.89 -7.62 40.16
CA ALA A 340 2.55 -8.20 40.06
C ALA A 340 1.67 -7.89 41.27
N LYS A 341 2.31 -7.71 42.43
CA LYS A 341 1.63 -7.37 43.68
C LYS A 341 1.01 -5.98 43.63
N TYR A 342 1.76 -4.99 43.14
CA TYR A 342 1.33 -3.59 43.16
C TYR A 342 0.80 -3.09 41.84
N LYS A 343 0.82 -3.92 40.83
CA LYS A 343 0.31 -3.57 39.53
C LYS A 343 1.01 -2.33 38.91
N ASN A 344 2.33 -2.22 39.08
CA ASN A 344 3.17 -1.13 38.55
C ASN A 344 4.56 -1.60 38.07
N THR A 345 5.19 -0.81 37.20
CA THR A 345 6.59 -1.05 36.79
C THR A 345 7.37 -0.15 37.69
N SER A 346 8.35 -0.75 38.35
CA SER A 346 9.10 -0.07 39.38
C SER A 346 10.59 -0.13 39.13
N ILE A 347 11.28 0.86 39.66
CA ILE A 347 12.74 0.88 39.72
C ILE A 347 13.18 1.57 41.01
N SER A 348 14.30 1.11 41.57
CA SER A 348 14.95 1.72 42.71
C SER A 348 16.44 1.37 42.76
N ALA A 349 17.27 2.30 43.21
CA ALA A 349 18.65 2.05 43.62
C ALA A 349 18.78 1.49 45.04
N TYR A 350 17.67 1.29 45.76
CA TYR A 350 17.68 0.75 47.12
C TYR A 350 18.36 -0.62 47.17
N ASN A 351 19.31 -0.79 48.09
CA ASN A 351 20.18 -1.97 48.21
C ASN A 351 20.91 -2.36 46.90
N SER A 352 21.13 -1.42 45.97
CA SER A 352 22.04 -1.65 44.84
C SER A 352 23.47 -1.70 45.35
N SER A 353 24.29 -2.59 44.78
CA SER A 353 25.74 -2.58 44.96
C SER A 353 26.43 -1.50 44.11
N ASP A 354 25.71 -0.92 43.14
CA ASP A 354 26.25 0.10 42.25
C ASP A 354 26.07 1.50 42.83
N ALA A 355 27.14 2.31 42.74
CA ALA A 355 27.11 3.70 43.14
C ALA A 355 26.10 4.50 42.30
N GLU A 356 26.09 4.34 40.99
CA GLU A 356 25.14 5.00 40.08
C GLU A 356 24.26 3.97 39.37
N ASN A 357 22.96 4.23 39.31
CA ASN A 357 21.98 3.43 38.58
C ASN A 357 21.21 4.36 37.65
N GLU A 358 21.42 4.17 36.34
CA GLU A 358 20.72 4.91 35.29
C GLU A 358 20.02 3.90 34.38
N SER A 359 18.70 4.01 34.27
CA SER A 359 17.91 3.11 33.42
C SER A 359 16.66 3.78 32.87
N TYR A 360 16.28 3.36 31.68
CA TYR A 360 15.19 3.92 30.90
C TYR A 360 14.08 2.89 30.74
N LEU A 361 12.84 3.33 30.96
CA LEU A 361 11.65 2.64 30.51
C LEU A 361 11.12 3.35 29.27
N ILE A 362 11.12 2.70 28.12
CA ILE A 362 10.75 3.34 26.85
C ILE A 362 9.50 2.67 26.31
N SER A 363 8.48 3.47 25.99
CA SER A 363 7.23 2.99 25.39
C SER A 363 7.48 2.30 24.04
N PRO A 364 6.51 1.49 23.56
CA PRO A 364 6.42 1.16 22.16
C PRO A 364 6.43 2.44 21.31
N ILE A 365 6.89 2.34 20.08
CA ILE A 365 6.84 3.44 19.12
C ILE A 365 5.39 3.59 18.64
N PHE A 366 4.85 4.81 18.64
CA PHE A 366 3.50 5.09 18.16
C PHE A 366 3.43 6.38 17.34
N ASP A 367 2.45 6.44 16.42
CA ASP A 367 2.22 7.59 15.55
C ASP A 367 1.18 8.53 16.16
N VAL A 368 1.48 9.83 16.24
CA VAL A 368 0.54 10.86 16.70
C VAL A 368 -0.17 11.43 15.47
N THR A 369 -1.19 10.72 14.97
CA THR A 369 -1.87 11.12 13.73
C THR A 369 -3.02 12.09 13.93
N VAL A 370 -3.44 12.29 15.19
CA VAL A 370 -4.50 13.21 15.61
C VAL A 370 -4.07 13.85 16.93
N LYS A 371 -4.66 15.01 17.25
CA LYS A 371 -4.42 15.66 18.55
C LYS A 371 -4.76 14.68 19.68
N SER A 372 -3.83 14.51 20.62
CA SER A 372 -3.86 13.44 21.60
C SER A 372 -3.09 13.82 22.85
N TYR A 373 -3.27 13.07 23.93
CA TYR A 373 -2.53 13.20 25.18
C TYR A 373 -2.35 11.83 25.84
N VAL A 374 -1.30 11.68 26.65
CA VAL A 374 -1.11 10.50 27.50
C VAL A 374 -1.56 10.80 28.92
N THR A 375 -2.21 9.85 29.58
CA THR A 375 -2.42 9.86 31.03
C THR A 375 -1.70 8.68 31.66
N LEU A 376 -1.11 8.87 32.84
CA LEU A 376 -0.48 7.81 33.62
C LEU A 376 -0.45 8.17 35.10
N LYS A 377 -0.24 7.17 35.96
CA LYS A 377 0.03 7.36 37.39
C LYS A 377 1.50 7.18 37.68
N ILE A 378 2.07 8.16 38.38
CA ILE A 378 3.46 8.13 38.84
C ILE A 378 3.45 8.19 40.37
N GLN A 379 4.01 7.19 41.02
CA GLN A 379 4.25 7.18 42.46
C GLN A 379 5.76 7.24 42.73
N ALA A 380 6.17 8.05 43.71
CA ALA A 380 7.54 8.10 44.19
C ALA A 380 7.64 7.52 45.62
N ALA A 381 7.52 6.20 45.74
CA ALA A 381 7.54 5.52 47.03
C ALA A 381 8.91 5.63 47.70
N TYR A 382 8.90 5.75 49.03
CA TYR A 382 10.10 5.93 49.85
C TYR A 382 10.95 7.10 49.32
N TYR A 383 10.32 8.26 49.13
CA TYR A 383 10.94 9.43 48.51
C TYR A 383 12.23 9.85 49.24
N LYS A 384 13.33 9.90 48.51
CA LYS A 384 14.64 10.39 48.96
C LYS A 384 15.21 11.50 48.09
N HIS A 385 14.91 11.49 46.79
CA HIS A 385 15.39 12.44 45.79
C HIS A 385 14.48 12.50 44.55
N SER A 386 14.62 13.55 43.76
CA SER A 386 14.02 13.69 42.42
C SER A 386 14.89 12.99 41.38
N GLY A 387 14.62 11.71 41.14
CA GLY A 387 15.41 10.86 40.25
C GLY A 387 14.73 10.48 38.93
N LEU A 388 13.55 11.01 38.62
CA LEU A 388 12.79 10.66 37.42
C LEU A 388 12.76 11.83 36.43
N SER A 389 13.12 11.54 35.18
CA SER A 389 12.90 12.43 34.05
C SER A 389 11.98 11.76 33.03
N VAL A 390 11.19 12.57 32.32
CA VAL A 390 10.31 12.11 31.24
C VAL A 390 10.74 12.77 29.94
N LEU A 391 11.02 11.94 28.94
CA LEU A 391 11.64 12.33 27.68
C LEU A 391 10.78 11.86 26.51
N ILE A 392 10.84 12.57 25.39
CA ILE A 392 10.23 12.15 24.12
C ILE A 392 11.30 12.09 23.03
N SER A 393 11.28 11.06 22.20
CA SER A 393 12.15 10.94 21.03
C SER A 393 11.33 10.64 19.78
N GLU A 394 11.69 11.27 18.67
CA GLU A 394 11.07 11.08 17.33
C GLU A 394 11.89 10.10 16.46
N ASP A 395 13.11 9.76 16.88
CA ASP A 395 14.09 9.02 16.09
C ASP A 395 14.64 7.77 16.80
N PHE A 396 14.12 7.43 17.99
CA PHE A 396 14.48 6.21 18.69
C PHE A 396 14.13 4.97 17.86
N ASN A 397 15.15 4.18 17.56
CA ASN A 397 15.06 2.96 16.76
C ASN A 397 15.54 1.71 17.51
N GLY A 398 15.63 1.77 18.84
CA GLY A 398 16.16 0.70 19.70
C GLY A 398 17.57 0.97 20.23
N ASP A 399 18.32 1.90 19.63
CA ASP A 399 19.65 2.29 20.11
C ASP A 399 19.59 3.61 20.91
N ILE A 400 19.65 3.50 22.23
CA ILE A 400 19.55 4.65 23.15
C ILE A 400 20.69 5.66 22.96
N SER A 401 21.86 5.23 22.46
CA SER A 401 23.04 6.09 22.32
C SER A 401 22.96 7.03 21.11
N LYS A 402 22.05 6.75 20.18
CA LYS A 402 21.86 7.51 18.93
C LYS A 402 20.59 8.36 18.91
N ALA A 403 19.66 8.07 19.82
CA ALA A 403 18.37 8.76 19.87
C ALA A 403 18.52 10.18 20.42
N ASN A 404 17.79 11.11 19.81
CA ASN A 404 17.65 12.47 20.31
C ASN A 404 16.45 12.55 21.26
N TRP A 405 16.66 13.11 22.44
CA TRP A 405 15.65 13.20 23.49
C TRP A 405 15.28 14.64 23.79
N THR A 406 13.98 14.93 23.72
CA THR A 406 13.39 16.17 24.25
C THR A 406 12.97 15.93 25.69
N ASP A 407 13.58 16.64 26.63
CA ASP A 407 13.19 16.58 28.04
C ASP A 407 11.93 17.41 28.29
N ILE A 408 10.86 16.74 28.72
CA ILE A 408 9.57 17.37 29.03
C ILE A 408 9.25 17.34 30.53
N THR A 409 10.21 16.96 31.37
CA THR A 409 10.03 16.76 32.82
C THR A 409 9.43 17.99 33.49
N SER A 410 9.85 19.20 33.11
CA SER A 410 9.35 20.46 33.67
C SER A 410 7.91 20.81 33.24
N SER A 411 7.41 20.17 32.18
CA SER A 411 6.07 20.41 31.63
C SER A 411 5.01 19.48 32.22
N ILE A 412 5.42 18.56 33.09
CA ILE A 412 4.54 17.57 33.71
C ILE A 412 4.66 17.62 35.23
N GLN A 413 3.58 17.27 35.93
CA GLN A 413 3.61 17.16 37.38
C GLN A 413 4.17 15.79 37.78
N LEU A 414 5.22 15.79 38.61
CA LEU A 414 5.81 14.60 39.21
C LEU A 414 5.61 14.59 40.74
N PRO A 415 5.45 13.39 41.35
CA PRO A 415 5.35 13.26 42.81
C PRO A 415 6.64 13.66 43.53
N THR A 416 6.52 14.36 44.66
CA THR A 416 7.70 14.85 45.44
C THR A 416 7.72 14.46 46.92
N ASN A 417 6.74 13.71 47.42
CA ASN A 417 6.54 13.47 48.87
C ASN A 417 5.93 12.09 49.19
N SER A 418 6.31 11.02 48.47
CA SER A 418 5.71 9.68 48.62
C SER A 418 4.23 9.57 48.25
N GLU A 419 3.72 10.51 47.46
CA GLU A 419 2.39 10.47 46.86
C GLU A 419 2.36 9.74 45.51
N THR A 420 1.14 9.54 45.01
CA THR A 420 0.85 9.15 43.63
C THR A 420 0.20 10.33 42.93
N VAL A 421 0.69 10.69 41.75
CA VAL A 421 0.16 11.78 40.92
C VAL A 421 -0.40 11.19 39.63
N ASP A 422 -1.59 11.62 39.26
CA ASP A 422 -2.12 11.46 37.90
C ASP A 422 -1.43 12.49 36.99
N THR A 423 -0.62 12.01 36.07
CA THR A 423 0.16 12.82 35.14
C THR A 423 -0.50 12.81 33.77
N THR A 424 -0.54 13.96 33.12
CA THR A 424 -0.95 14.10 31.72
C THR A 424 0.20 14.65 30.89
N ILE A 425 0.41 14.10 29.69
CA ILE A 425 1.42 14.54 28.72
C ILE A 425 0.70 14.94 27.44
N ASP A 426 0.77 16.21 27.07
CA ASP A 426 0.20 16.72 25.82
C ASP A 426 1.06 16.30 24.62
N LEU A 427 0.44 15.76 23.58
CA LEU A 427 1.11 15.32 22.35
C LEU A 427 0.85 16.22 21.14
N ASP A 428 0.17 17.37 21.29
CA ASP A 428 -0.20 18.22 20.15
C ASP A 428 1.00 18.68 19.32
N ASN A 429 2.14 18.95 19.97
CA ASN A 429 3.38 19.33 19.30
C ASN A 429 4.03 18.20 18.48
N TYR A 430 3.53 16.98 18.64
CA TYR A 430 4.00 15.79 17.95
C TYR A 430 3.04 15.33 16.85
N LEU A 431 1.99 16.10 16.53
CA LEU A 431 1.06 15.77 15.46
C LEU A 431 1.78 15.55 14.11
N GLY A 432 1.51 14.41 13.48
CA GLY A 432 2.14 13.95 12.25
C GLY A 432 3.47 13.23 12.44
N LYS A 433 3.92 13.03 13.68
CA LYS A 433 5.22 12.41 14.00
C LYS A 433 5.05 11.02 14.63
N LYS A 434 6.12 10.23 14.52
CA LYS A 434 6.27 8.93 15.18
C LYS A 434 7.19 9.11 16.38
N ILE A 435 6.74 8.71 17.57
CA ILE A 435 7.44 9.01 18.82
C ILE A 435 7.51 7.81 19.78
N VAL A 436 8.41 7.92 20.76
CA VAL A 436 8.41 7.17 22.02
C VAL A 436 8.41 8.11 23.21
N ILE A 437 7.89 7.66 24.34
CA ILE A 437 8.03 8.32 25.64
C ILE A 437 8.95 7.46 26.51
N ALA A 438 9.98 8.07 27.10
CA ALA A 438 10.90 7.42 28.01
C ALA A 438 10.81 7.98 29.43
N PHE A 439 10.84 7.09 30.40
CA PHE A 439 10.97 7.39 31.82
C PHE A 439 12.39 7.02 32.25
N LYS A 440 13.23 8.04 32.39
CA LYS A 440 14.62 7.89 32.79
C LYS A 440 14.72 7.96 34.31
N TYR A 441 15.26 6.91 34.92
CA TYR A 441 15.63 6.88 36.31
C TYR A 441 17.12 7.18 36.48
N ASN A 442 17.44 8.03 37.45
CA ASN A 442 18.77 8.26 37.99
C ASN A 442 18.71 8.05 39.50
N GLY A 443 19.46 7.09 40.03
CA GLY A 443 19.57 6.86 41.47
C GLY A 443 20.98 6.51 41.89
N ASN A 444 21.29 6.72 43.17
CA ASN A 444 22.60 6.48 43.73
C ASN A 444 22.47 5.89 45.15
N ALA A 445 22.91 4.63 45.31
CA ALA A 445 22.79 3.94 46.58
C ALA A 445 23.69 4.53 47.67
N THR A 446 24.86 5.07 47.29
CA THR A 446 25.84 5.67 48.21
C THR A 446 25.38 7.03 48.74
N ASN A 447 24.70 7.81 47.90
CA ASN A 447 24.15 9.11 48.25
C ASN A 447 22.73 9.03 48.85
N ASN A 448 22.21 7.82 49.09
CA ASN A 448 20.84 7.58 49.54
C ASN A 448 19.78 8.16 48.58
N GLU A 449 20.10 8.28 47.29
CA GLU A 449 19.22 8.67 46.19
C GLU A 449 18.49 7.42 45.69
N THR A 450 17.61 6.88 46.54
CA THR A 450 16.98 5.56 46.35
C THR A 450 15.47 5.63 46.22
N THR A 451 14.90 6.79 45.83
CA THR A 451 13.45 6.88 45.55
C THR A 451 13.02 5.73 44.65
N THR A 452 11.95 5.04 45.04
CA THR A 452 11.33 4.00 44.22
C THR A 452 10.27 4.65 43.36
N TYR A 453 10.50 4.72 42.05
CA TYR A 453 9.45 5.16 41.14
C TYR A 453 8.61 3.98 40.72
N ARG A 454 7.29 4.20 40.65
CA ARG A 454 6.32 3.23 40.18
C ARG A 454 5.41 3.91 39.18
N LEU A 455 5.32 3.34 37.99
CA LEU A 455 4.45 3.81 36.91
C LEU A 455 3.27 2.86 36.82
N SER A 456 2.09 3.35 36.45
CA SER A 456 0.89 2.54 36.20
C SER A 456 -0.10 3.30 35.32
N ASP A 457 -1.11 2.59 34.81
CA ASP A 457 -2.23 3.19 34.06
C ASP A 457 -1.80 4.10 32.89
N PHE A 458 -0.76 3.71 32.13
CA PHE A 458 -0.33 4.43 30.93
C PHE A 458 -1.37 4.27 29.81
N ASN A 459 -2.03 5.36 29.43
CA ASN A 459 -3.08 5.39 28.42
C ASN A 459 -2.85 6.53 27.44
N ILE A 460 -3.06 6.28 26.14
CA ILE A 460 -3.06 7.31 25.10
C ILE A 460 -4.52 7.64 24.77
N ASN A 461 -4.87 8.92 24.82
CA ASN A 461 -6.23 9.43 24.65
C ASN A 461 -6.27 10.42 23.49
N LEU A 462 -7.39 10.44 22.77
CA LEU A 462 -7.67 11.43 21.73
C LEU A 462 -8.21 12.72 22.37
N LYS A 463 -7.91 13.87 21.77
CA LYS A 463 -8.52 15.16 22.15
C LYS A 463 -9.83 15.44 21.44
#